data_AF-A8M1T1-F1
#
_entry.id   AF-A8M1T1-F1
#
_cell.length_a   1.000
_cell.length_b   1.000
_cell.length_c   1.000
_cell.angle_alpha   90.00
_cell.angle_beta   90.00
_cell.angle_gamma   90.00
#
_symmetry.space_group_name_H-M   'P 1'
#
loop_
_entity.id
_entity.type
_entity.pdbx_description
1 polymer ?
#
loop_
_entity_poly.entity_id
_entity_poly.type
_entity_poly.pdbx_seq_one_letter_code
_entity_poly.pdbx_strand_id
1 'polypeptide(L)' 'MSQPAERRAEHHERLAALGQPPDGRDTLPEPDFAREHDVTAVDRDVITGEDADEREAESPRGWSGEDC' A
#
# COMPACT_ATOMS: atom_id res chain seq x y z
N MET A 1 -27.23 8.66 -37.57
CA MET A 1 -25.87 9.17 -37.79
C MET A 1 -25.31 9.58 -36.43
N SER A 2 -24.73 8.63 -35.69
CA SER A 2 -24.13 8.88 -34.38
C SER A 2 -22.62 8.96 -34.58
N GLN A 3 -22.07 10.16 -34.41
CA GLN A 3 -20.63 10.44 -34.38
C GLN A 3 -20.21 10.69 -32.92
N PRO A 4 -18.94 10.46 -32.55
CA PRO A 4 -18.54 9.20 -31.92
C PRO A 4 -17.94 9.44 -30.52
N ALA A 5 -17.75 8.36 -29.76
CA ALA A 5 -17.08 8.34 -28.46
C ALA A 5 -15.60 8.79 -28.48
N GLU A 6 -15.08 9.15 -29.65
CA GLU A 6 -13.67 9.44 -29.92
C GLU A 6 -13.19 10.76 -29.28
N ARG A 7 -14.06 11.77 -29.11
CA ARG A 7 -13.68 13.06 -28.49
C ARG A 7 -13.44 13.03 -26.98
N ARG A 8 -13.72 11.91 -26.29
CA ARG A 8 -13.46 11.77 -24.84
C ARG A 8 -12.11 11.10 -24.54
N ALA A 9 -11.53 10.36 -25.48
CA ALA A 9 -10.27 9.67 -25.28
C ALA A 9 -9.06 10.62 -25.38
N GLU A 10 -9.12 11.60 -26.28
CA GLU A 10 -7.99 12.51 -26.59
C GLU A 10 -7.64 13.50 -25.46
N HIS A 11 -8.52 13.73 -24.48
CA HIS A 11 -8.27 14.66 -23.37
C HIS A 11 -7.58 14.01 -22.16
N HIS A 12 -7.43 12.67 -22.14
CA HIS A 12 -6.77 11.97 -21.03
C HIS A 12 -5.25 11.86 -21.22
N GLU A 13 -4.72 12.17 -22.40
CA GLU A 13 -3.34 11.82 -22.79
C GLU A 13 -2.25 12.78 -22.27
N ARG A 14 -2.51 13.59 -21.25
CA ARG A 14 -1.49 14.56 -20.79
C ARG A 14 -1.50 14.96 -19.32
N LEU A 15 -2.35 14.34 -18.50
CA LEU A 15 -2.31 14.54 -17.06
C LEU A 15 -1.58 13.35 -16.43
N ALA A 16 -0.48 13.64 -15.73
CA ALA A 16 0.21 12.64 -14.94
C ALA A 16 -0.75 12.01 -13.94
N ALA A 17 -0.62 10.70 -13.71
CA ALA A 17 -1.41 10.02 -12.69
C ALA A 17 -1.11 10.64 -11.31
N LEU A 18 -2.12 10.70 -10.45
CA LEU A 18 -1.93 11.14 -9.07
C LEU A 18 -0.91 10.22 -8.37
N GLY A 19 0.15 10.80 -7.84
CA GLY A 19 1.25 10.06 -7.21
C GLY A 19 2.34 9.59 -8.18
N GLN A 20 2.20 9.82 -9.49
CA GLN A 20 3.31 9.62 -10.41
C GLN A 20 4.39 10.67 -10.11
N PRO A 21 5.62 10.25 -9.77
CA PRO A 21 6.70 11.19 -9.58
C PRO A 21 6.95 11.96 -10.89
N PRO A 22 7.39 13.23 -10.79
CA PRO A 22 7.74 14.00 -11.96
C PRO A 22 8.82 13.28 -12.78
N ASP A 23 8.77 13.39 -14.11
CA ASP A 23 9.79 12.84 -14.99
C ASP A 23 11.19 13.30 -14.57
N GLY A 24 12.09 12.34 -14.36
CA GLY A 24 13.45 12.56 -13.88
C GLY A 24 14.09 11.26 -13.40
N ARG A 25 15.42 11.23 -13.33
CA ARG A 25 16.10 10.15 -12.60
C ARG A 25 15.84 10.37 -11.12
N ASP A 26 15.43 9.32 -10.42
CA ASP A 26 15.49 9.33 -8.97
C ASP A 26 16.94 9.63 -8.55
N THR A 27 17.08 10.68 -7.75
CA THR A 27 18.38 11.15 -7.23
C THR A 27 18.57 10.74 -5.78
N LEU A 28 17.55 10.13 -5.18
CA LEU A 28 17.64 9.56 -3.86
C LEU A 28 18.51 8.29 -3.92
N PRO A 29 19.27 8.01 -2.86
CA PRO A 29 19.96 6.74 -2.73
C PRO A 29 18.94 5.60 -2.74
N GLU A 30 19.36 4.43 -3.25
CA GLU A 30 18.51 3.25 -3.18
C GLU A 30 18.14 2.95 -1.71
N PRO A 31 16.84 2.73 -1.42
CA PRO A 31 16.42 2.36 -0.08
C PRO A 31 17.04 1.02 0.32
N ASP A 32 17.56 0.95 1.54
CA ASP A 32 18.01 -0.30 2.13
C ASP A 32 16.82 -1.05 2.73
N PHE A 33 16.01 -1.64 1.85
CA PHE A 33 14.81 -2.39 2.22
C PHE A 33 15.13 -3.60 3.10
N ALA A 34 16.32 -4.20 2.98
CA ALA A 34 16.72 -5.34 3.80
C ALA A 34 16.87 -4.91 5.28
N ARG A 35 17.63 -3.84 5.53
CA ARG A 35 17.78 -3.29 6.87
C ARG A 35 16.47 -2.73 7.42
N GLU A 36 15.65 -2.07 6.59
CA GLU A 36 14.34 -1.59 7.02
C GLU A 36 13.42 -2.76 7.41
N HIS A 37 13.40 -3.83 6.64
CA HIS A 37 12.66 -5.04 6.97
C HIS A 37 13.13 -5.64 8.29
N ASP A 38 14.44 -5.76 8.52
CA ASP A 38 14.95 -6.31 9.78
C ASP A 38 14.52 -5.51 11.02
N VAL A 39 14.33 -4.19 10.90
CA VAL A 39 13.92 -3.33 12.03
C VAL A 39 12.41 -3.10 12.14
N THR A 40 11.65 -3.37 11.08
CA THR A 40 10.20 -3.14 11.04
C THR A 40 9.37 -4.41 10.87
N ALA A 41 10.01 -5.55 10.61
CA ALA A 41 9.33 -6.83 10.52
C ALA A 41 8.62 -7.14 11.83
N VAL A 42 7.47 -7.77 11.69
CA VAL A 42 6.72 -8.33 12.81
C VAL A 42 7.59 -9.36 13.52
N ASP A 43 7.52 -9.36 14.85
CA ASP A 43 8.28 -10.31 15.66
C ASP A 43 7.96 -11.77 15.25
N ARG A 44 8.97 -12.63 15.32
CA ARG A 44 8.83 -14.02 14.88
C ARG A 44 7.81 -14.76 15.73
N ASP A 45 7.69 -14.46 17.01
CA ASP A 45 6.77 -15.11 17.93
C ASP A 45 5.32 -14.80 17.59
N VAL A 46 5.07 -13.62 17.03
CA VAL A 46 3.77 -13.24 16.47
C VAL A 46 3.47 -14.01 15.18
N ILE A 47 4.48 -14.24 14.33
CA ILE A 47 4.31 -14.97 13.05
C ILE A 47 4.12 -16.47 13.28
N THR A 48 4.85 -17.05 14.24
CA THR A 48 4.76 -18.47 14.60
C THR A 48 3.56 -18.77 15.49
N GLY A 49 2.96 -17.74 16.10
CA GLY A 49 1.89 -17.87 17.07
C GLY A 49 2.38 -18.35 18.44
N GLU A 50 3.67 -18.20 18.73
CA GLU A 50 4.24 -18.49 20.05
C GLU A 50 3.73 -17.50 21.11
N ASP A 51 3.39 -16.27 20.71
CA ASP A 51 2.78 -15.22 21.54
C ASP A 51 1.24 -15.35 21.67
N ALA A 52 0.63 -16.42 21.17
CA ALA A 52 -0.84 -16.55 21.09
C ALA A 52 -1.55 -16.46 22.45
N ASP A 53 -0.88 -16.84 23.53
CA ASP A 53 -1.42 -16.78 24.90
C ASP A 53 -1.23 -15.38 25.55
N GLU A 54 -0.38 -14.52 24.98
CA GLU A 54 -0.05 -13.19 25.52
C GLU A 54 -0.88 -12.08 24.87
N ARG A 55 -1.35 -12.29 23.63
CA ARG A 55 -2.11 -11.33 22.84
C ARG A 55 -3.62 -11.39 23.07
N GLU A 56 -4.29 -10.26 22.83
CA GLU A 56 -5.75 -10.17 22.83
C GLU A 56 -6.37 -11.07 21.76
N ALA A 57 -7.56 -11.62 22.05
CA ALA A 57 -8.28 -12.45 21.11
C ALA A 57 -8.65 -11.65 19.85
N GLU A 58 -8.38 -12.22 18.68
CA GLU A 58 -8.77 -11.59 17.42
C GLU A 58 -10.28 -11.50 17.31
N SER A 59 -10.79 -10.32 17.01
CA SER A 59 -12.20 -10.13 16.77
C SER A 59 -12.66 -10.93 15.55
N PRO A 60 -13.80 -11.65 15.65
CA PRO A 60 -14.30 -12.51 14.56
C PRO A 60 -14.73 -11.72 13.31
N ARG A 61 -14.81 -10.39 13.38
CA ARG A 61 -15.12 -9.48 12.26
C ARG A 61 -13.93 -8.63 11.82
N GLY A 62 -12.71 -8.94 12.27
CA GLY A 62 -11.54 -8.09 12.09
C GLY A 62 -11.52 -6.91 13.05
N TRP A 63 -10.70 -5.89 12.76
CA TRP A 63 -10.45 -4.74 13.63
C TRP A 63 -11.76 -4.16 14.18
N SER A 64 -12.01 -4.42 15.48
CA SER A 64 -13.07 -3.80 16.26
C SER A 64 -12.52 -2.53 16.90
N GLY A 65 -12.26 -1.54 16.05
CA GLY A 65 -11.95 -0.20 16.51
C GLY A 65 -13.27 0.39 16.94
N GLU A 66 -13.54 0.34 18.25
CA GLU A 66 -14.77 0.84 18.88
C GLU A 66 -16.01 -0.06 18.71
N ASP A 67 -16.72 -0.23 19.82
CA ASP A 67 -17.98 -0.94 20.01
C ASP A 67 -18.96 -0.80 18.82
N CYS A 68 -19.45 -1.91 18.27
CA CYS A 68 -20.58 -1.96 17.33
C CYS A 68 -21.43 -3.23 17.54
#